data_AF-A0A084TFR0-F1
#
_entry.id   AF-A0A084TFR0-F1
#
_cell.length_a   1.000
_cell.length_b   1.000
_cell.length_c   1.000
_cell.angle_alpha   90.00
_cell.angle_beta   90.00
_cell.angle_gamma   90.00
#
_symmetry.space_group_name_H-M   'P 1'
#
loop_
_entity.id
_entity.type
_entity.pdbx_description
1 polymer ?
#
loop_
_entity_poly.entity_id
_entity_poly.type
_entity_poly.pdbx_seq_one_letter_code
_entity_poly.pdbx_strand_id
1 'polypeptide(L)'
;MNKNTFSQVMTIMAPYRKKGIPFRQKQIRRLILILEDIFQHEKYLGEQLHKVGRRQIIGYWERTKHESNQTRKEKYAILKLFFEQAHLRGRVPFPKLDL
;
A
#
# COMPACT_ATOMS: atom_id res chain seq x y z
N MET A 1 6.43 -2.29 -10.77
CA MET A 1 7.20 -1.43 -9.85
C MET A 1 8.68 -1.54 -10.18
N ASN A 2 9.36 -0.41 -10.38
CA ASN A 2 10.79 -0.38 -10.66
C ASN A 2 11.63 -0.67 -9.40
N LYS A 3 12.90 -1.03 -9.66
CA LYS A 3 13.88 -1.40 -8.62
C LYS A 3 14.11 -0.29 -7.59
N ASN A 4 14.11 0.98 -8.01
CA ASN A 4 14.34 2.11 -7.11
C ASN A 4 13.20 2.24 -6.10
N THR A 5 11.97 2.19 -6.58
CA THR A 5 10.76 2.29 -5.76
C THR A 5 10.63 1.11 -4.82
N PHE A 6 10.89 -0.09 -5.32
CA PHE A 6 10.94 -1.29 -4.48
C PHE A 6 11.95 -1.13 -3.34
N SER A 7 13.17 -0.68 -3.65
CA SER A 7 14.22 -0.46 -2.65
C SER A 7 13.83 0.61 -1.63
N GLN A 8 13.14 1.68 -2.05
CA GLN A 8 12.58 2.69 -1.14
C GLN A 8 11.55 2.09 -0.19
N VAL A 9 10.58 1.31 -0.70
CA VAL A 9 9.58 0.63 0.15
C VAL A 9 10.26 -0.27 1.17
N MET A 10 11.25 -1.06 0.74
CA MET A 10 11.98 -1.96 1.63
C MET A 10 12.80 -1.21 2.69
N THR A 11 13.34 -0.04 2.36
CA THR A 11 14.09 0.81 3.29
C THR A 11 13.16 1.43 4.33
N ILE A 12 12.05 2.03 3.88
CA ILE A 12 11.03 2.63 4.76
C ILE A 12 10.47 1.58 5.73
N MET A 13 10.21 0.37 5.23
CA MET A 13 9.64 -0.71 6.03
C MET A 13 10.68 -1.53 6.78
N ALA A 14 11.98 -1.19 6.71
CA ALA A 14 13.03 -1.93 7.40
C ALA A 14 12.83 -2.01 8.93
N PRO A 15 12.45 -0.93 9.64
CA PRO A 15 12.18 -0.99 11.08
C PRO A 15 11.01 -1.91 11.42
N TYR A 16 10.00 -1.95 10.54
CA TYR A 16 8.86 -2.84 10.71
C TYR A 16 9.21 -4.30 10.41
N ARG A 17 10.07 -4.55 9.41
CA ARG A 17 10.53 -5.85 8.95
C ARG A 17 11.47 -6.52 9.96
N LYS A 18 10.93 -6.90 11.12
CA LYS A 18 11.65 -7.68 12.12
C LYS A 18 11.92 -9.08 11.56
N LYS A 19 13.21 -9.45 11.47
CA LYS A 19 13.64 -10.79 11.05
C LYS A 19 13.01 -11.85 11.96
N GLY A 20 12.59 -12.98 11.37
CA GLY A 20 11.97 -14.08 12.12
C GLY A 20 10.48 -13.93 12.42
N ILE A 21 9.79 -12.89 11.91
CA ILE A 21 8.33 -12.76 12.03
C ILE A 21 7.66 -12.93 10.65
N PRO A 22 7.22 -14.15 10.27
CA PRO A 22 6.62 -14.43 8.96
C PRO A 22 5.42 -13.55 8.64
N PHE A 23 4.61 -13.23 9.65
CA PHE A 23 3.44 -12.35 9.52
C PHE A 23 3.80 -10.98 8.93
N ARG A 24 4.87 -10.35 9.43
CA ARG A 24 5.31 -9.02 8.94
C ARG A 24 5.87 -9.09 7.51
N GLN A 25 6.52 -10.20 7.15
CA GLN A 25 6.96 -10.41 5.78
C GLN A 25 5.76 -10.54 4.83
N LYS A 26 4.70 -11.26 5.24
CA LYS A 26 3.45 -11.35 4.48
C LYS A 26 2.79 -9.98 4.31
N GLN A 27 2.80 -9.13 5.33
CA GLN A 27 2.27 -7.77 5.24
C GLN A 27 3.07 -6.87 4.29
N ILE A 28 4.40 -6.98 4.27
CA ILE A 28 5.24 -6.24 3.30
C ILE A 28 4.96 -6.71 1.87
N ARG A 29 4.82 -8.02 1.64
CA ARG A 29 4.42 -8.53 0.32
C ARG A 29 3.06 -7.99 -0.11
N ARG A 30 2.08 -7.96 0.80
CA ARG A 30 0.78 -7.35 0.54
C ARG A 30 0.89 -5.86 0.21
N LEU A 31 1.73 -5.10 0.92
CA LEU A 31 2.01 -3.70 0.60
C LEU A 31 2.53 -3.52 -0.83
N ILE A 32 3.53 -4.33 -1.21
CA ILE A 32 4.11 -4.30 -2.55
C ILE A 32 3.04 -4.55 -3.61
N LEU A 33 2.20 -5.58 -3.43
CA LEU A 33 1.12 -5.90 -4.37
C LEU A 33 0.10 -4.77 -4.49
N ILE A 34 -0.23 -4.08 -3.39
CA ILE A 34 -1.11 -2.91 -3.42
C ILE A 34 -0.49 -1.79 -4.28
N LEU A 35 0.78 -1.48 -4.05
CA LEU A 35 1.48 -0.43 -4.78
C LEU A 35 1.68 -0.80 -6.26
N GLU A 36 1.92 -2.06 -6.58
CA GLU A 36 1.98 -2.56 -7.95
C GLU A 36 0.65 -2.37 -8.68
N ASP A 37 -0.48 -2.75 -8.07
CA ASP A 37 -1.79 -2.51 -8.65
C ASP A 37 -2.04 -1.02 -8.93
N ILE A 38 -1.69 -0.15 -7.98
CA ILE A 38 -1.80 1.30 -8.15
C ILE A 38 -0.97 1.74 -9.37
N PHE A 39 0.29 1.35 -9.45
CA PHE A 39 1.17 1.76 -10.54
C PHE A 39 0.80 1.18 -11.91
N GLN A 40 0.22 -0.02 -11.95
CA GLN A 40 -0.26 -0.64 -13.18
C GLN A 40 -1.45 0.14 -13.78
N HIS A 41 -2.35 0.63 -12.93
CA HIS A 41 -3.54 1.37 -13.35
C HIS A 41 -3.30 2.87 -13.52
N GLU A 42 -2.32 3.44 -12.81
CA GLU A 42 -2.04 4.87 -12.77
C GLU A 42 -0.66 5.15 -13.41
N LYS A 43 -0.49 4.79 -14.69
CA LYS A 43 0.82 4.83 -15.39
C LYS A 43 1.53 6.19 -15.33
N TYR A 44 0.77 7.29 -15.29
CA TYR A 44 1.31 8.66 -15.21
C TYR A 44 2.07 8.96 -13.91
N LEU A 45 1.95 8.12 -12.87
CA LEU A 45 2.73 8.26 -11.65
C LEU A 45 4.21 7.95 -11.88
N GLY A 46 4.57 7.25 -12.96
CA GLY A 46 5.95 6.85 -13.23
C GLY A 46 6.52 6.01 -12.08
N GLU A 47 5.64 5.27 -11.39
CA GLU A 47 5.97 4.47 -10.20
C GLU A 47 6.57 5.27 -9.04
N GLN A 48 6.28 6.56 -8.93
CA GLN A 48 6.84 7.42 -7.87
C GLN A 48 5.94 7.46 -6.63
N LEU A 49 6.44 7.01 -5.47
CA LEU A 49 5.67 6.92 -4.23
C LEU A 49 5.06 8.26 -3.78
N HIS A 50 5.80 9.36 -3.91
CA HIS A 50 5.33 10.68 -3.50
C HIS A 50 4.14 11.20 -4.31
N LYS A 51 3.85 10.59 -5.47
CA LYS A 51 2.67 10.89 -6.28
C LYS A 51 1.45 10.03 -5.92
N VAL A 52 1.63 8.99 -5.11
CA VAL A 52 0.53 8.15 -4.63
C VAL A 52 -0.21 8.89 -3.51
N GLY A 53 -1.40 9.40 -3.82
CA GLY A 53 -2.25 10.12 -2.89
C GLY A 53 -3.64 9.53 -2.76
N ARG A 54 -4.55 10.31 -2.16
CA ARG A 54 -5.92 9.91 -1.86
C ARG A 54 -6.66 9.34 -3.08
N ARG A 55 -6.53 9.98 -4.25
CA ARG A 55 -7.23 9.57 -5.48
C ARG A 55 -6.83 8.15 -5.90
N GLN A 56 -5.53 7.86 -5.90
CA GLN A 56 -5.00 6.56 -6.31
C GLN A 56 -5.43 5.46 -5.33
N ILE A 57 -5.47 5.76 -4.03
CA ILE A 57 -5.94 4.82 -3.01
C ILE A 57 -7.45 4.56 -3.14
N ILE A 58 -8.25 5.58 -3.44
CA ILE A 58 -9.69 5.38 -3.74
C ILE A 58 -9.83 4.49 -4.97
N GLY A 59 -9.08 4.76 -6.04
CA GLY A 59 -9.08 3.92 -7.24
C GLY A 59 -8.74 2.45 -6.92
N TYR A 60 -7.74 2.23 -6.06
CA TYR A 60 -7.41 0.89 -5.56
C TYR A 60 -8.60 0.22 -4.84
N TRP A 61 -9.28 0.95 -3.96
CA TRP A 61 -10.45 0.43 -3.25
C TRP A 61 -11.63 0.10 -4.13
N GLU A 62 -11.87 0.87 -5.20
CA GLU A 62 -12.93 0.60 -6.16
C GLU A 62 -12.63 -0.66 -6.98
N ARG A 63 -11.38 -0.85 -7.42
CA ARG A 63 -10.97 -2.07 -8.15
C ARG A 63 -11.04 -3.34 -7.30
N THR A 64 -10.76 -3.21 -6.00
CA THR A 64 -10.76 -4.33 -5.04
C THR A 64 -12.06 -4.45 -4.25
N LYS A 65 -13.17 -3.87 -4.73
CA LYS A 65 -14.46 -3.88 -4.01
C LYS A 65 -15.04 -5.27 -3.78
N HIS A 66 -14.68 -6.24 -4.62
CA HIS A 66 -15.10 -7.64 -4.50
C HIS A 66 -14.41 -8.39 -3.36
N GLU A 67 -13.38 -7.82 -2.73
CA GLU A 67 -12.70 -8.46 -1.61
C GLU A 67 -13.51 -8.35 -0.32
N SER A 68 -13.36 -9.34 0.56
CA SER A 68 -14.05 -9.34 1.85
C SER A 68 -13.70 -8.11 2.70
N ASN A 69 -14.67 -7.65 3.50
CA ASN A 69 -14.50 -6.53 4.43
C ASN A 69 -13.27 -6.71 5.34
N GLN A 70 -13.01 -7.93 5.81
CA GLN A 70 -11.84 -8.25 6.62
C GLN A 70 -10.53 -8.04 5.84
N THR A 71 -10.46 -8.52 4.60
CA THR A 71 -9.28 -8.34 3.73
C THR A 71 -9.00 -6.86 3.47
N ARG A 72 -10.05 -6.08 3.19
CA ARG A 72 -9.95 -4.63 2.96
C ARG A 72 -9.46 -3.89 4.21
N LYS A 73 -9.93 -4.25 5.41
CA LYS A 73 -9.43 -3.71 6.69
C LYS A 73 -7.95 -4.02 6.91
N GLU A 74 -7.51 -5.24 6.64
CA GLU A 74 -6.10 -5.63 6.77
C GLU A 74 -5.20 -4.83 5.81
N LYS A 75 -5.62 -4.68 4.54
CA LYS A 75 -4.89 -3.88 3.55
C LYS A 75 -4.85 -2.41 3.93
N TYR A 76 -5.95 -1.87 4.44
CA TYR A 76 -5.99 -0.50 4.95
C TYR A 76 -4.96 -0.29 6.08
N ALA A 77 -4.90 -1.19 7.06
CA ALA A 77 -3.94 -1.09 8.15
C ALA A 77 -2.49 -1.11 7.65
N ILE A 78 -2.19 -1.93 6.64
CA ILE A 78 -0.86 -2.00 6.02
C ILE A 78 -0.51 -0.70 5.30
N LEU A 79 -1.44 -0.14 4.50
CA LEU A 79 -1.24 1.14 3.82
C LEU A 79 -1.06 2.29 4.82
N LYS A 80 -1.90 2.33 5.86
CA LYS A 80 -1.81 3.35 6.91
C LYS A 80 -0.44 3.34 7.57
N LEU A 81 0.03 2.17 8.00
CA LEU A 81 1.35 2.00 8.58
C LEU A 81 2.45 2.49 7.63
N PHE A 82 2.40 2.10 6.35
CA PHE A 82 3.40 2.53 5.38
C PHE A 82 3.41 4.04 5.19
N PHE A 83 2.25 4.68 5.06
CA PHE A 83 2.15 6.14 4.87
C PHE A 83 2.69 6.91 6.09
N GLU A 84 2.43 6.41 7.29
CA GLU A 84 2.96 6.96 8.53
C GLU A 84 4.50 6.85 8.58
N GLN A 85 5.06 5.68 8.24
CA GLN A 85 6.52 5.46 8.23
C GLN A 85 7.23 6.22 7.11
N ALA A 86 6.59 6.35 5.95
CA ALA A 86 7.14 7.04 4.79
C ALA A 86 7.03 8.57 4.88
N HIS A 87 6.36 9.09 5.93
CA HIS A 87 6.01 10.51 6.07
C HIS A 87 5.33 11.08 4.80
N LEU A 88 4.53 10.26 4.11
CA LEU A 88 3.83 10.68 2.90
C LEU A 88 2.72 11.66 3.25
N ARG A 89 2.53 12.67 2.39
CA ARG A 89 1.48 13.67 2.59
C ARG A 89 0.09 13.05 2.40
N GLY A 90 -0.80 13.32 3.35
CA GLY A 90 -2.22 12.97 3.28
C GLY A 90 -2.61 11.77 4.15
N ARG A 91 -3.92 11.58 4.31
CA ARG A 91 -4.48 10.43 5.03
C ARG A 91 -4.85 9.33 4.04
N VAL A 92 -4.52 8.08 4.38
CA VAL A 92 -5.03 6.90 3.66
C VAL A 92 -6.54 6.86 3.85
N PRO A 93 -7.36 7.00 2.79
CA PRO A 93 -8.80 6.89 2.90
C PRO A 93 -9.18 5.46 3.28
N PHE A 94 -10.14 5.33 4.19
CA PHE A 94 -10.68 4.04 4.59
C PHE A 94 -11.48 3.42 3.42
N PRO A 95 -11.35 2.10 3.15
CA PRO A 95 -12.15 1.44 2.12
C PRO A 95 -13.63 1.52 2.49
N LYS A 96 -14.49 1.81 1.51
CA LYS A 96 -15.92 1.54 1.68
C LYS A 96 -16.11 0.05 1.92
N LEU A 97 -16.88 -0.28 2.94
CA LEU A 97 -17.24 -1.64 3.31
C LEU A 97 -18.71 -1.81 2.96
N ASP A 98 -19.05 -2.92 2.32
CA ASP A 98 -20.44 -3.25 2.07
C ASP A 98 -21.06 -3.70 3.40
N LEU A 99 -22.18 -3.06 3.78
CA LEU A 99 -22.96 -3.34 4.98
C LEU A 99 -23.90 -4.52 4.76
#